data_AF-A0A7J5ZWF0-F1
#
_entry.id   AF-A0A7J5ZWF0-F1
#
_cell.length_a   1.000
_cell.length_b   1.000
_cell.length_c   1.000
_cell.angle_alpha   90.00
_cell.angle_beta   90.00
_cell.angle_gamma   90.00
#
_symmetry.space_group_name_H-M   'P 1'
#
loop_
_entity.id
_entity.type
_entity.pdbx_description
1 polymer ?
#
loop_
_entity_poly.entity_id
_entity_poly.type
_entity_poly.pdbx_seq_one_letter_code
_entity_poly.pdbx_strand_id
1 'polypeptide(L)'
;MSLSEQYEKKVRPYLDLIDSLRVFGVGKDLALPAIVVIGDRSSGKSSVLEALSGVALPRGSDIVTRCPLELKMKKSRQKDFWHGKIKYKDIVRDITDPTDVESSIRKGND
;
A
#
# COMPACT_ATOMS: atom_id res chain seq x y z
N MET A 1 -9.14 -13.80 23.35
CA MET A 1 -8.33 -13.60 22.12
C MET A 1 -9.01 -12.50 21.32
N SER A 2 -8.35 -11.37 21.10
CA SER A 2 -8.94 -10.21 20.40
C SER A 2 -9.26 -10.55 18.93
N LEU A 3 -10.21 -9.84 18.31
CA LEU A 3 -10.50 -10.01 16.88
C LEU A 3 -9.24 -9.82 16.02
N SER A 4 -8.37 -8.89 16.43
CA SER A 4 -7.07 -8.66 15.80
C SER A 4 -6.12 -9.85 15.92
N GLU A 5 -6.04 -10.51 17.07
CA GLU A 5 -5.20 -11.71 17.23
C GLU A 5 -5.71 -12.87 16.38
N GLN A 6 -7.03 -13.03 16.24
CA GLN A 6 -7.62 -14.06 15.40
C GLN A 6 -7.35 -13.80 13.92
N TYR A 7 -7.50 -12.54 13.48
CA TYR A 7 -7.14 -12.10 12.13
C TYR A 7 -5.66 -12.36 11.83
N GLU A 8 -4.78 -11.97 12.75
CA GLU A 8 -3.34 -12.14 12.61
C GLU A 8 -2.95 -13.63 12.49
N LYS A 9 -3.61 -14.53 13.22
CA LYS A 9 -3.30 -15.97 13.13
C LYS A 9 -3.87 -16.63 11.88
N LYS A 10 -5.07 -16.22 11.43
CA LYS A 10 -5.80 -16.92 10.37
C LYS A 10 -5.63 -16.31 8.99
N VAL A 11 -5.51 -14.99 8.88
CA VAL A 11 -5.55 -14.27 7.58
C VAL A 11 -4.15 -13.87 7.12
N ARG A 12 -3.31 -13.42 8.06
CA ARG A 12 -1.97 -12.92 7.77
C ARG A 12 -1.09 -13.90 6.96
N PRO A 13 -1.05 -15.22 7.25
CA PRO A 13 -0.21 -16.16 6.51
C PRO A 13 -0.55 -16.21 5.01
N TYR A 14 -1.83 -16.06 4.65
CA TYR A 14 -2.26 -16.07 3.25
C TYR A 14 -1.85 -14.78 2.52
N LEU A 15 -1.95 -13.63 3.17
CA LEU A 15 -1.49 -12.36 2.60
C LEU A 15 0.03 -12.36 2.39
N ASP A 16 0.79 -12.87 3.36
CA ASP A 16 2.25 -12.96 3.28
C ASP A 16 2.71 -13.98 2.23
N LEU A 17 1.95 -15.06 2.01
CA LEU A 17 2.19 -16.00 0.91
C LEU A 17 2.03 -15.32 -0.46
N ILE A 18 0.92 -14.59 -0.66
CA ILE A 18 0.68 -13.86 -1.92
C ILE A 18 1.79 -12.82 -2.18
N ASP A 19 2.20 -12.09 -1.14
CA ASP A 19 3.32 -11.15 -1.22
C ASP A 19 4.64 -11.84 -1.61
N SER A 20 4.93 -12.99 -1.01
CA SER A 20 6.15 -13.76 -1.28
C SER A 20 6.16 -14.29 -2.72
N LEU A 21 5.06 -14.86 -3.19
CA LEU A 21 4.92 -15.34 -4.57
C LEU A 21 5.11 -14.21 -5.58
N ARG A 22 4.64 -13.00 -5.26
CA ARG A 22 4.82 -11.81 -6.10
C ARG A 22 6.29 -11.41 -6.20
N VAL A 23 7.03 -11.47 -5.08
CA VAL A 23 8.48 -11.19 -5.05
C VAL A 23 9.27 -12.20 -5.88
N PHE A 24 8.87 -13.47 -5.90
CA PHE A 24 9.51 -14.51 -6.73
C PHE A 24 9.18 -14.40 -8.23
N GLY A 25 8.35 -13.45 -8.64
CA GLY A 25 8.01 -13.26 -10.06
C GLY A 25 7.01 -14.27 -10.62
N VAL A 26 6.45 -15.15 -9.77
CA VAL A 26 5.46 -16.19 -10.15
C VAL A 26 4.19 -15.58 -10.74
N GLY A 27 3.90 -14.31 -10.41
CA GLY A 27 2.78 -13.54 -10.95
C GLY A 27 2.74 -13.42 -12.48
N LYS A 28 3.83 -13.73 -13.19
CA LYS A 28 3.89 -13.74 -14.65
C LYS A 28 3.21 -14.96 -15.27
N ASP A 29 3.31 -16.11 -14.60
CA ASP A 29 2.83 -17.40 -15.10
C ASP A 29 1.54 -17.84 -14.36
N LEU A 30 1.32 -17.30 -13.16
CA LEU A 30 0.15 -17.59 -12.33
C LEU A 30 -0.51 -16.29 -11.87
N ALA A 31 -1.80 -16.15 -12.10
CA ALA A 31 -2.57 -15.02 -11.57
C ALA A 31 -2.59 -15.05 -10.04
N LEU A 32 -1.97 -14.04 -9.41
CA LEU A 32 -2.01 -13.86 -7.96
C LEU A 32 -3.18 -12.95 -7.56
N PRO A 33 -3.89 -13.24 -6.46
CA PRO A 33 -4.97 -12.38 -5.98
C PRO A 33 -4.50 -10.95 -5.74
N ALA A 34 -5.29 -9.98 -6.19
CA ALA A 34 -5.07 -8.56 -5.99
C ALA A 34 -6.42 -7.84 -5.92
N ILE A 35 -6.50 -6.77 -5.12
CA ILE A 35 -7.63 -5.84 -5.14
C ILE A 35 -7.20 -4.64 -5.98
N VAL A 36 -7.94 -4.37 -7.05
CA VAL A 36 -7.68 -3.23 -7.94
C VAL A 36 -8.78 -2.20 -7.74
N VAL A 37 -8.38 -0.95 -7.49
CA VAL A 37 -9.30 0.18 -7.37
C VAL A 37 -9.36 0.91 -8.71
N ILE A 38 -10.53 0.91 -9.35
CA ILE A 38 -10.78 1.53 -10.66
C ILE A 38 -11.94 2.53 -10.58
N GLY A 39 -11.99 3.47 -11.52
CA GLY A 39 -13.08 4.43 -11.66
C GLY A 39 -12.64 5.77 -12.24
N ASP A 40 -13.61 6.56 -12.68
CA ASP A 40 -13.40 7.81 -13.43
C ASP A 40 -12.60 8.86 -12.66
N ARG A 41 -12.02 9.84 -13.38
CA ARG A 41 -11.31 10.95 -12.74
C ARG A 41 -12.21 11.63 -11.70
N SER A 42 -11.65 11.96 -10.54
CA SER A 42 -12.36 12.58 -9.41
C SER A 42 -13.44 11.73 -8.73
N SER A 43 -13.55 10.42 -9.00
CA SER A 43 -14.52 9.52 -8.34
C SER A 43 -14.21 9.16 -6.87
N GLY A 44 -13.21 9.79 -6.25
CA GLY A 44 -12.87 9.55 -4.84
C GLY A 44 -11.96 8.35 -4.54
N LYS A 45 -11.35 7.73 -5.56
CA LYS A 45 -10.40 6.60 -5.39
C LYS A 45 -9.32 6.88 -4.36
N SER A 46 -8.62 8.01 -4.48
CA SER A 46 -7.57 8.41 -3.54
C SER A 46 -8.14 8.63 -2.14
N SER A 47 -9.31 9.26 -2.02
CA SER A 47 -9.98 9.48 -0.73
C SER A 47 -10.30 8.17 0.00
N VAL A 48 -10.74 7.14 -0.72
CA VAL A 48 -10.99 5.81 -0.14
C VAL A 48 -9.68 5.16 0.32
N LEU A 49 -8.64 5.22 -0.51
CA LEU A 49 -7.33 4.63 -0.15
C LEU A 49 -6.70 5.35 1.05
N GLU A 50 -6.84 6.66 1.17
CA GLU A 50 -6.38 7.42 2.33
C GLU A 50 -7.15 7.05 3.59
N ALA A 51 -8.49 6.91 3.51
CA ALA A 51 -9.30 6.50 4.64
C ALA A 51 -8.93 5.08 5.13
N LEU A 52 -8.56 4.18 4.22
CA LEU A 52 -8.12 2.82 4.56
C LEU A 52 -6.70 2.77 5.12
N SER A 53 -5.79 3.57 4.56
CA SER A 53 -4.35 3.53 4.92
C SER A 53 -3.96 4.47 6.06
N GLY A 54 -4.78 5.48 6.34
CA GLY A 54 -4.49 6.49 7.36
C GLY A 54 -3.35 7.44 6.99
N VAL A 55 -2.91 7.47 5.72
CA VAL A 55 -1.85 8.37 5.24
C VAL A 55 -2.37 9.20 4.07
N ALA A 56 -1.82 10.41 3.91
CA ALA A 56 -2.16 11.25 2.78
C ALA A 56 -1.54 10.68 1.49
N LEU A 57 -2.34 10.63 0.42
CA LEU A 57 -1.89 10.28 -0.91
C LEU A 57 -1.85 11.57 -1.76
N PRO A 58 -1.06 11.61 -2.85
CA PRO A 58 -1.09 12.76 -3.73
C PRO A 58 -2.52 13.03 -4.20
N ARG A 59 -2.90 14.31 -4.16
CA ARG A 59 -4.14 14.88 -4.69
C ARG A 59 -3.81 16.10 -5.56
N GLY A 60 -4.67 16.44 -6.51
CA GLY A 60 -4.44 17.59 -7.39
C GLY A 60 -5.46 17.72 -8.50
N SER A 61 -5.44 18.87 -9.16
CA SER A 61 -6.30 19.15 -10.31
C SER A 61 -5.88 18.36 -11.55
N ASP A 62 -4.60 18.05 -11.74
CA ASP A 62 -4.07 17.32 -12.90
C ASP A 62 -4.15 15.79 -12.76
N ILE A 63 -3.54 15.02 -13.67
CA ILE A 63 -3.41 13.56 -13.52
C ILE A 63 -2.52 13.28 -12.30
N VAL A 64 -3.17 12.92 -11.20
CA VAL A 64 -2.55 12.70 -9.88
C VAL A 64 -1.82 11.36 -9.79
N THR A 65 -2.34 10.33 -10.44
CA THR A 65 -1.78 8.96 -10.43
C THR A 65 -1.26 8.63 -11.82
N ARG A 66 0.00 8.97 -12.09
CA ARG A 66 0.66 8.74 -13.39
C ARG A 66 1.26 7.32 -13.53
N CYS A 67 1.39 6.60 -12.41
CA CYS A 67 1.78 5.20 -12.39
C CYS A 67 0.88 4.40 -11.41
N PRO A 68 0.74 3.08 -11.59
CA PRO A 68 0.03 2.24 -10.62
C PRO A 68 0.65 2.31 -9.23
N LEU A 69 -0.15 2.60 -8.20
CA LEU A 69 0.25 2.58 -6.81
C LEU A 69 -0.11 1.23 -6.17
N GLU A 70 0.89 0.48 -5.72
CA GLU A 70 0.69 -0.72 -4.91
C GLU A 70 0.71 -0.37 -3.42
N LEU A 71 -0.42 -0.52 -2.73
CA LEU A 71 -0.54 -0.23 -1.31
C LEU A 71 -0.55 -1.53 -0.49
N LYS A 72 0.49 -1.73 0.32
CA LYS A 72 0.62 -2.89 1.22
C LYS A 72 0.54 -2.44 2.67
N MET A 73 -0.50 -2.88 3.38
CA MET A 73 -0.73 -2.51 4.77
C MET A 73 -0.50 -3.71 5.69
N LYS A 74 0.22 -3.48 6.80
CA LYS A 74 0.51 -4.50 7.81
C LYS A 74 0.16 -3.92 9.18
N LYS A 75 -0.65 -4.63 9.96
CA LYS A 75 -0.98 -4.20 11.32
C LYS A 75 0.23 -4.45 12.23
N SER A 76 0.71 -3.40 12.90
CA SER A 76 1.75 -3.55 13.92
C SER A 76 1.19 -4.18 15.19
N ARG A 77 2.00 -5.02 15.86
CA ARG A 77 1.72 -5.54 17.20
C ARG A 77 2.12 -4.55 18.29
N GLN A 78 3.01 -3.63 17.98
CA GLN A 78 3.43 -2.58 18.89
C GLN A 78 2.43 -1.44 18.83
N LYS A 79 1.96 -1.02 20.01
CA LYS A 79 1.07 0.13 20.15
C LYS A 79 1.84 1.40 19.78
N ASP A 80 1.20 2.30 19.04
CA ASP A 80 1.75 3.60 18.63
C ASP A 80 3.01 3.53 17.74
N PHE A 81 3.27 2.38 17.12
CA PHE A 81 4.35 2.21 16.14
C PHE A 81 3.84 2.41 14.71
N TRP A 82 4.41 3.39 14.02
CA TRP A 82 4.19 3.61 12.58
C TRP A 82 5.51 3.44 11.82
N HIS A 83 5.43 2.79 10.67
CA HIS A 83 6.57 2.64 9.76
C HIS A 83 6.05 2.50 8.33
N GLY A 84 6.59 3.31 7.44
CA GLY A 84 6.33 3.24 6.00
C GLY A 84 7.57 2.80 5.23
N LYS A 85 7.36 2.19 4.08
CA LYS A 85 8.42 1.92 3.10
C LYS A 85 7.89 2.21 1.71
N ILE A 86 8.61 3.03 0.96
CA ILE A 86 8.32 3.31 -0.43
C ILE A 86 9.42 2.72 -1.30
N LYS A 87 9.02 1.97 -2.32
CA LYS A 87 9.90 1.41 -3.33
C LYS A 87 9.45 1.87 -4.71
N TYR A 88 10.37 2.44 -5.47
CA TYR A 88 10.17 2.79 -6.88
C TYR A 88 11.49 2.60 -7.62
N LYS A 89 11.46 1.87 -8.75
CA LYS A 89 12.67 1.43 -9.47
C LYS A 89 13.65 0.76 -8.48
N ASP A 90 14.91 1.19 -8.47
CA ASP A 90 15.96 0.71 -7.57
C ASP A 90 16.03 1.47 -6.24
N ILE A 91 15.12 2.42 -6.01
CA ILE A 91 15.10 3.25 -4.81
C ILE A 91 14.16 2.61 -3.78
N VAL A 92 14.70 2.37 -2.59
CA VAL A 92 13.95 2.00 -1.40
C VAL A 92 14.18 3.07 -0.35
N ARG A 93 13.09 3.59 0.23
CA ARG A 93 13.15 4.56 1.32
C ARG A 93 12.25 4.12 2.45
N ASP A 94 12.81 4.08 3.63
CA ASP A 94 12.05 3.97 4.87
C ASP A 94 11.48 5.35 5.24
N ILE A 95 10.27 5.35 5.76
CA ILE A 95 9.54 6.53 6.21
C ILE A 95 9.20 6.31 7.67
N THR A 96 9.54 7.29 8.49
CA THR A 96 9.30 7.27 9.95
C THR A 96 8.13 8.14 10.36
N ASP A 97 7.74 9.12 9.54
CA ASP A 97 6.58 9.99 9.77
C ASP A 97 5.51 9.80 8.67
N PRO A 98 4.24 9.53 9.01
CA PRO A 98 3.16 9.38 8.03
C PRO A 98 2.93 10.63 7.16
N THR A 99 3.28 11.81 7.64
CA THR A 99 3.14 13.07 6.89
C THR A 99 4.09 13.14 5.68
N ASP A 100 5.19 12.39 5.69
CA ASP A 100 6.16 12.35 4.59
C ASP A 100 5.74 11.45 3.42
N VAL A 101 4.67 10.67 3.57
CA VAL A 101 4.22 9.71 2.56
C VAL A 101 3.85 10.40 1.25
N GLU A 102 3.01 11.44 1.30
CA GLU A 102 2.56 12.14 0.09
C GLU A 102 3.75 12.70 -0.71
N SER A 103 4.66 13.42 -0.04
CA SER A 103 5.82 14.03 -0.67
C SER A 103 6.76 12.98 -1.27
N SER A 104 6.87 11.82 -0.62
CA SER A 104 7.70 10.70 -1.07
C SER A 104 7.08 9.97 -2.27
N ILE A 105 5.75 9.87 -2.35
CA ILE A 105 5.06 9.33 -3.54
C ILE A 105 5.21 10.29 -4.72
N ARG A 106 5.07 11.61 -4.51
CA ARG A 106 5.25 12.61 -5.57
C ARG A 106 6.63 12.50 -6.23
N LYS A 107 7.70 12.39 -5.42
CA LYS A 107 9.08 12.19 -5.91
C LYS A 107 9.28 10.91 -6.74
N GLY A 108 8.45 9.89 -6.56
CA GLY A 108 8.50 8.66 -7.35
C GLY A 108 7.67 8.72 -8.65
N ASN A 109 6.78 9.71 -8.77
CA ASN A 109 5.93 9.95 -9.94
C ASN A 109 6.52 10.95 -10.95
N ASP A 110 7.53 11.72 -10.52
CA ASP A 110 8.35 12.60 -11.36
C ASP A 110 9.44 11.78 -12.10
#